data_AF-A0A355UCN3-F1
#
_entry.id   AF-A0A355UCN3-F1
#
_cell.length_a   1.000
_cell.length_b   1.000
_cell.length_c   1.000
_cell.angle_alpha   90.00
_cell.angle_beta   90.00
_cell.angle_gamma   90.00
#
_symmetry.space_group_name_H-M   'P 1'
#
loop_
_entity.id
_entity.type
_entity.pdbx_description
1 polymer ?
#
loop_
_entity_poly.entity_id
_entity_poly.type
_entity_poly.pdbx_seq_one_letter_code
_entity_poly.pdbx_strand_id
1 'polypeptide(L)'
;MDSQFDNALDYHSQGRPGKIEVVPTKPTQTKRDLSLAYSPGVAEPCEEIFKNPQDAYKYTAKGNLVAVISNGTAVLGLGNLGPLASKPVMEGKGVLFKIFADIDVFDIEVDANDPQKFIDVVKALEPTFGGINLEDIKAPESFLIEETLKREMKIPLM
;
A
#
# COMPACT_ATOMS: atom_id res chain seq x y z
N MET A 1 -24.91 26.62 7.98
CA MET A 1 -24.14 26.52 6.74
C MET A 1 -22.91 25.76 7.16
N ASP A 2 -22.95 24.44 7.01
CA ASP A 2 -21.80 23.61 7.37
C ASP A 2 -20.69 23.96 6.39
N SER A 3 -19.52 24.31 6.93
CA SER A 3 -18.40 24.71 6.09
C SER A 3 -17.92 23.51 5.29
N GLN A 4 -17.30 23.74 4.13
CA GLN A 4 -16.71 22.67 3.33
C GLN A 4 -15.72 21.80 4.14
N PHE A 5 -15.11 22.37 5.18
CA PHE A 5 -14.19 21.68 6.09
C PHE A 5 -14.91 20.75 7.06
N ASP A 6 -16.06 21.17 7.61
CA ASP A 6 -16.88 20.31 8.48
C ASP A 6 -17.32 19.05 7.71
N ASN A 7 -17.73 19.23 6.45
CA ASN A 7 -18.09 18.12 5.56
C ASN A 7 -16.92 17.15 5.29
N ALA A 8 -15.67 17.64 5.24
CA ALA A 8 -14.51 16.79 4.99
C ALA A 8 -14.13 15.94 6.21
N LEU A 9 -14.21 16.52 7.41
CA LEU A 9 -13.96 15.80 8.66
C LEU A 9 -15.06 14.77 8.95
N ASP A 10 -16.31 15.13 8.71
CA ASP A 10 -17.44 14.21 8.78
C ASP A 10 -17.28 13.05 7.81
N TYR A 11 -16.92 13.32 6.54
CA TYR A 11 -16.66 12.29 5.54
C TYR A 11 -15.59 11.27 5.97
N HIS A 12 -14.57 11.69 6.71
CA HIS A 12 -13.50 10.78 7.18
C HIS A 12 -13.85 10.03 8.47
N SER A 13 -14.82 10.50 9.25
CA SER A 13 -15.07 10.00 10.62
C SER A 13 -16.39 9.26 10.78
N GLN A 14 -17.41 9.60 9.99
CA GLN A 14 -18.74 9.02 10.13
C GLN A 14 -18.80 7.58 9.59
N GLY A 15 -19.55 6.72 10.28
CA GLY A 15 -19.66 5.30 9.92
C GLY A 15 -18.40 4.52 10.27
N ARG A 16 -17.70 4.02 9.24
CA ARG A 16 -16.39 3.38 9.38
C ARG A 16 -15.31 4.43 9.08
N PRO A 17 -14.47 4.83 10.06
CA PRO A 17 -13.44 5.84 9.84
C PRO A 17 -12.42 5.45 8.77
N GLY A 18 -11.87 6.45 8.10
CA GLY A 18 -10.96 6.28 6.97
C GLY A 18 -11.69 6.01 5.66
N LYS A 19 -10.94 5.82 4.58
CA LYS A 19 -11.51 5.69 3.22
C LYS A 19 -11.36 4.31 2.59
N ILE A 20 -10.74 3.37 3.30
CA ILE A 20 -10.35 2.06 2.75
C ILE A 20 -10.77 0.91 3.67
N GLU A 21 -10.92 -0.27 3.09
CA GLU A 21 -11.15 -1.52 3.81
C GLU A 21 -10.54 -2.71 3.05
N VAL A 22 -10.26 -3.78 3.79
CA VAL A 22 -9.83 -5.06 3.22
C VAL A 22 -11.00 -6.03 3.24
N VAL A 23 -11.37 -6.53 2.08
CA VAL A 23 -12.50 -7.46 1.92
C VAL A 23 -12.01 -8.78 1.32
N PRO A 24 -12.37 -9.95 1.87
CA PRO A 24 -12.03 -11.24 1.29
C PRO A 24 -12.60 -11.41 -0.12
N THR A 25 -11.78 -11.94 -1.04
CA THR A 25 -12.19 -12.20 -2.44
C THR A 25 -12.61 -13.65 -2.69
N LYS A 26 -12.50 -14.52 -1.69
CA LYS A 26 -12.86 -15.95 -1.75
C LYS A 26 -13.96 -16.27 -0.72
N PRO A 27 -14.74 -17.34 -0.90
CA PRO A 27 -15.72 -17.79 0.09
C PRO A 27 -15.09 -18.01 1.47
N THR A 28 -15.85 -17.74 2.53
CA THR A 28 -15.40 -17.83 3.93
C THR A 28 -16.46 -18.41 4.88
N GLN A 29 -17.56 -18.97 4.34
CA GLN A 29 -18.75 -19.29 5.14
C GLN A 29 -18.73 -20.72 5.71
N THR A 30 -18.00 -21.63 5.08
CA THR A 30 -17.99 -23.04 5.47
C THR A 30 -16.66 -23.49 6.06
N LYS A 31 -16.67 -24.60 6.80
CA LYS A 31 -15.44 -25.26 7.26
C LYS A 31 -14.48 -25.56 6.11
N ARG A 32 -15.02 -25.98 4.96
CA ARG A 32 -14.23 -26.23 3.76
C ARG A 32 -13.57 -24.94 3.27
N ASP A 33 -14.31 -23.85 3.18
CA ASP A 33 -13.77 -22.55 2.77
C ASP A 33 -12.61 -22.11 3.67
N LEU A 34 -12.80 -22.17 4.98
CA LEU A 34 -11.78 -21.81 5.96
C LEU A 34 -10.55 -22.74 5.89
N SER A 35 -10.75 -24.03 5.61
CA SER A 35 -9.65 -24.99 5.43
C SER A 35 -8.83 -24.78 4.16
N LEU A 36 -9.41 -24.11 3.14
CA LEU A 36 -8.72 -23.73 1.90
C LEU A 36 -8.04 -22.37 2.03
N ALA A 37 -8.73 -21.40 2.65
CA ALA A 37 -8.21 -20.06 2.90
C ALA A 37 -7.06 -20.05 3.92
N TYR A 38 -7.01 -21.05 4.81
CA TYR A 38 -5.99 -21.20 5.82
C TYR A 38 -5.57 -22.67 5.95
N SER A 39 -5.24 -23.12 7.16
CA SER A 39 -4.74 -24.48 7.39
C SER A 39 -5.84 -25.54 7.20
N PRO A 40 -5.52 -26.70 6.57
CA PRO A 40 -4.22 -27.06 6.01
C PRO A 40 -4.00 -26.61 4.55
N GLY A 41 -5.05 -26.18 3.83
CA GLY A 41 -5.01 -25.99 2.38
C GLY A 41 -4.06 -24.89 1.89
N VAL A 42 -3.81 -23.86 2.70
CA VAL A 42 -2.86 -22.78 2.38
C VAL A 42 -1.42 -23.26 2.23
N ALA A 43 -1.08 -24.46 2.72
CA ALA A 43 0.26 -25.03 2.55
C ALA A 43 0.60 -25.27 1.07
N GLU A 44 -0.37 -25.71 0.26
CA GLU A 44 -0.17 -26.02 -1.15
C GLU A 44 0.36 -24.82 -1.97
N PRO A 45 -0.29 -23.63 -1.99
CA PRO A 45 0.27 -22.49 -2.70
C PRO A 45 1.62 -22.02 -2.10
N CYS A 46 1.85 -22.18 -0.80
CA CYS A 46 3.15 -21.86 -0.20
C CYS A 46 4.28 -22.76 -0.75
N GLU A 47 4.05 -24.07 -0.85
CA GLU A 47 5.04 -25.01 -1.41
C GLU A 47 5.30 -24.74 -2.89
N GLU A 48 4.25 -24.41 -3.67
CA GLU A 48 4.42 -24.07 -5.08
C GLU A 48 5.23 -22.77 -5.25
N ILE A 49 4.97 -21.73 -4.46
CA ILE A 49 5.75 -20.48 -4.48
C ILE A 49 7.20 -20.73 -4.05
N PHE A 50 7.42 -21.63 -3.08
CA PHE A 50 8.78 -22.00 -2.67
C PHE A 50 9.55 -22.68 -3.80
N LYS A 51 8.89 -23.56 -4.58
CA LYS A 51 9.49 -24.21 -5.77
C LYS A 51 9.71 -23.20 -6.90
N ASN A 52 8.78 -22.27 -7.10
CA ASN A 52 8.84 -21.26 -8.15
C ASN A 52 8.33 -19.90 -7.63
N PRO A 53 9.22 -18.96 -7.25
CA PRO A 53 8.82 -17.67 -6.70
C PRO A 53 7.89 -16.82 -7.58
N GLN A 54 7.89 -17.04 -8.90
CA GLN A 54 6.99 -16.33 -9.82
C GLN A 54 5.52 -16.70 -9.63
N ASP A 55 5.22 -17.87 -9.06
CA ASP A 55 3.84 -18.28 -8.77
C ASP A 55 3.19 -17.43 -7.67
N ALA A 56 3.94 -16.54 -7.00
CA ALA A 56 3.36 -15.50 -6.15
C ALA A 56 2.37 -14.62 -6.93
N TYR A 57 2.62 -14.35 -8.22
CA TYR A 57 1.68 -13.61 -9.08
C TYR A 57 0.44 -14.41 -9.45
N LYS A 58 0.49 -15.75 -9.33
CA LYS A 58 -0.62 -16.66 -9.65
C LYS A 58 -1.52 -16.93 -8.44
N TYR A 59 -0.91 -17.14 -7.27
CA TYR A 59 -1.62 -17.62 -6.08
C TYR A 59 -1.87 -16.55 -5.01
N THR A 60 -1.42 -15.30 -5.23
CA THR A 60 -1.61 -14.20 -4.29
C THR A 60 -2.13 -12.94 -4.98
N ALA A 61 -2.46 -11.92 -4.19
CA ALA A 61 -2.87 -10.61 -4.70
C ALA A 61 -1.70 -9.78 -5.29
N LYS A 62 -0.43 -10.26 -5.20
CA LYS A 62 0.77 -9.50 -5.60
C LYS A 62 0.63 -8.85 -6.97
N GLY A 63 0.03 -9.53 -7.96
CA GLY A 63 -0.11 -8.99 -9.32
C GLY A 63 -1.01 -7.76 -9.46
N ASN A 64 -1.94 -7.54 -8.52
CA ASN A 64 -2.85 -6.38 -8.54
C ASN A 64 -2.61 -5.39 -7.38
N LEU A 65 -1.68 -5.71 -6.48
CA LEU A 65 -1.47 -4.97 -5.23
C LEU A 65 -0.31 -3.98 -5.38
N VAL A 66 -0.60 -2.69 -5.20
CA VAL A 66 0.38 -1.60 -5.19
C VAL A 66 0.54 -1.01 -3.80
N ALA A 67 1.78 -0.67 -3.42
CA ALA A 67 2.01 0.13 -2.22
C ALA A 67 1.98 1.62 -2.56
N VAL A 68 1.23 2.42 -1.83
CA VAL A 68 1.40 3.88 -1.82
C VAL A 68 2.21 4.23 -0.58
N ILE A 69 3.46 4.66 -0.75
CA ILE A 69 4.41 4.82 0.37
C ILE A 69 4.83 6.28 0.50
N SER A 70 4.74 6.80 1.72
CA SER A 70 5.16 8.16 2.06
C SER A 70 5.81 8.21 3.45
N ASN A 71 6.66 9.22 3.69
CA ASN A 71 7.08 9.62 5.04
C ASN A 71 6.42 10.92 5.51
N GLY A 72 5.49 11.48 4.73
CA GLY A 72 4.73 12.69 5.07
C GLY A 72 5.56 13.96 5.15
N THR A 73 6.71 14.01 4.48
CA THR A 73 7.63 15.16 4.54
C THR A 73 7.26 16.28 3.57
N ALA A 74 6.38 16.03 2.60
CA ALA A 74 5.88 17.01 1.64
C ALA A 74 4.40 16.78 1.31
N VAL A 75 3.53 16.77 2.32
CA VAL A 75 2.10 16.51 2.16
C VAL A 75 1.43 17.68 1.45
N LEU A 76 1.05 17.50 0.19
CA LEU A 76 0.38 18.52 -0.63
C LEU A 76 1.16 19.86 -0.59
N GLY A 77 0.49 20.98 -0.30
CA GLY A 77 1.10 22.28 -0.03
C GLY A 77 1.32 22.57 1.45
N LEU A 78 1.15 21.58 2.33
CA LEU A 78 1.20 21.75 3.79
C LEU A 78 2.60 21.49 4.37
N GLY A 79 3.49 20.92 3.56
CA GLY A 79 4.88 20.64 3.94
C GLY A 79 5.01 19.39 4.79
N ASN A 80 5.96 19.42 5.73
CA ASN A 80 6.25 18.27 6.57
C ASN A 80 5.26 18.18 7.75
N LEU A 81 4.29 17.28 7.63
CA LEU A 81 3.34 16.96 8.70
C LEU A 81 3.64 15.62 9.37
N GLY A 82 4.60 14.87 8.83
CA GLY A 82 4.96 13.53 9.26
C GLY A 82 3.98 12.45 8.80
N PRO A 83 4.34 11.18 9.02
CA PRO A 83 3.64 10.02 8.46
C PRO A 83 2.17 9.93 8.86
N LEU A 84 1.83 10.12 10.14
CA LEU A 84 0.44 9.96 10.60
C LEU A 84 -0.50 10.98 9.95
N ALA A 85 -0.04 12.22 9.78
CA ALA A 85 -0.85 13.27 9.18
C ALA A 85 -0.96 13.15 7.66
N SER A 86 -0.06 12.41 7.00
CA SER A 86 -0.16 12.13 5.55
C SER A 86 -1.17 11.03 5.23
N LYS A 87 -1.51 10.17 6.22
CA LYS A 87 -2.39 9.01 6.02
C LYS A 87 -3.70 9.30 5.29
N PRO A 88 -4.46 10.38 5.60
CA PRO A 88 -5.67 10.68 4.84
C PRO A 88 -5.42 10.90 3.34
N VAL A 89 -4.27 11.45 2.95
CA VAL A 89 -3.90 11.63 1.55
C VAL A 89 -3.56 10.29 0.91
N MET A 90 -2.81 9.44 1.60
CA MET A 90 -2.38 8.13 1.06
C MET A 90 -3.54 7.16 0.87
N GLU A 91 -4.47 7.09 1.83
CA GLU A 91 -5.75 6.39 1.64
C GLU A 91 -6.52 6.94 0.45
N GLY A 92 -6.51 8.27 0.27
CA GLY A 92 -7.16 8.94 -0.85
C GLY A 92 -6.57 8.50 -2.19
N LYS A 93 -5.24 8.39 -2.30
CA LYS A 93 -4.58 7.82 -3.47
C LYS A 93 -5.02 6.38 -3.72
N GLY A 94 -5.11 5.57 -2.67
CA GLY A 94 -5.66 4.21 -2.76
C GLY A 94 -7.07 4.14 -3.34
N VAL A 95 -7.96 5.04 -2.91
CA VAL A 95 -9.31 5.17 -3.51
C VAL A 95 -9.23 5.48 -5.00
N LEU A 96 -8.37 6.42 -5.42
CA LEU A 96 -8.23 6.78 -6.84
C LEU A 96 -7.71 5.61 -7.69
N PHE A 97 -6.69 4.89 -7.21
CA PHE A 97 -6.19 3.67 -7.86
C PHE A 97 -7.31 2.64 -8.05
N LYS A 98 -8.13 2.42 -7.01
CA LYS A 98 -9.20 1.44 -7.07
C LYS A 98 -10.32 1.83 -8.03
N ILE A 99 -10.82 3.06 -7.96
CA ILE A 99 -12.01 3.46 -8.75
C ILE A 99 -11.69 3.70 -10.23
N PHE A 100 -10.45 4.06 -10.58
CA PHE A 100 -10.07 4.38 -11.96
C PHE A 100 -9.34 3.24 -12.68
N ALA A 101 -8.69 2.33 -11.96
CA ALA A 101 -7.86 1.28 -12.57
C ALA A 101 -8.08 -0.13 -11.97
N ASP A 102 -8.99 -0.29 -11.00
CA ASP A 102 -9.21 -1.54 -10.26
C ASP A 102 -7.96 -2.11 -9.58
N ILE A 103 -7.01 -1.23 -9.22
CA ILE A 103 -5.78 -1.60 -8.53
C ILE A 103 -6.03 -1.60 -7.02
N ASP A 104 -5.64 -2.69 -6.35
CA ASP A 104 -5.72 -2.79 -4.89
C ASP A 104 -4.51 -2.08 -4.28
N VAL A 105 -4.72 -1.34 -3.19
CA VAL A 105 -3.66 -0.54 -2.56
C VAL A 105 -3.58 -0.80 -1.07
N PHE A 106 -2.34 -0.91 -0.57
CA PHE A 106 -2.05 -0.57 0.82
C PHE A 106 -1.27 0.73 0.87
N ASP A 107 -1.75 1.67 1.67
CA ASP A 107 -1.00 2.84 2.09
C ASP A 107 -0.04 2.49 3.23
N ILE A 108 1.21 2.94 3.11
CA ILE A 108 2.28 2.65 4.06
C ILE A 108 2.98 3.97 4.44
N GLU A 109 2.67 4.46 5.63
CA GLU A 109 3.30 5.64 6.21
C GLU A 109 4.57 5.25 6.98
N VAL A 110 5.74 5.58 6.44
CA VAL A 110 7.04 5.20 7.02
C VAL A 110 7.59 6.34 7.87
N ASP A 111 7.78 6.08 9.17
CA ASP A 111 8.47 7.02 10.07
C ASP A 111 10.00 6.94 9.90
N ALA A 112 10.45 7.48 8.77
CA ALA A 112 11.86 7.60 8.41
C ALA A 112 12.12 8.88 7.60
N ASN A 113 12.75 9.86 8.26
CA ASN A 113 13.26 11.07 7.61
C ASN A 113 14.64 10.84 6.95
N ASP A 114 15.38 9.82 7.38
CA ASP A 114 16.63 9.42 6.74
C ASP A 114 16.33 8.68 5.43
N PRO A 115 16.85 9.15 4.27
CA PRO A 115 16.56 8.55 2.97
C PRO A 115 17.00 7.09 2.86
N GLN A 116 18.15 6.74 3.45
CA GLN A 116 18.67 5.38 3.36
C GLN A 116 17.78 4.41 4.14
N LYS A 117 17.38 4.79 5.36
CA LYS A 117 16.42 4.01 6.16
C LYS A 117 15.09 3.85 5.43
N PHE A 118 14.61 4.90 4.77
CA PHE A 118 13.38 4.82 3.97
C PHE A 118 13.53 3.83 2.80
N ILE A 119 14.61 3.92 2.04
CA ILE A 119 14.95 3.00 0.94
C ILE A 119 14.99 1.55 1.45
N ASP A 120 15.66 1.31 2.57
CA ASP A 120 15.80 -0.04 3.13
C ASP A 120 14.44 -0.64 3.52
N VAL A 121 13.55 0.17 4.10
CA VAL A 121 12.17 -0.24 4.43
C VAL A 121 11.40 -0.58 3.15
N VAL A 122 11.44 0.29 2.14
CA VAL A 122 10.70 0.08 0.88
C VAL A 122 11.18 -1.19 0.17
N LYS A 123 12.49 -1.40 0.10
CA LYS A 123 13.07 -2.62 -0.51
C LYS A 123 12.66 -3.89 0.23
N ALA A 124 12.61 -3.84 1.57
CA ALA A 124 12.19 -4.99 2.36
C ALA A 124 10.72 -5.39 2.10
N LEU A 125 9.89 -4.46 1.63
CA LEU A 125 8.48 -4.68 1.30
C LEU A 125 8.26 -5.22 -0.13
N GLU A 126 9.27 -5.23 -1.00
CA GLU A 126 9.18 -5.67 -2.40
C GLU A 126 8.47 -7.04 -2.60
N PRO A 127 8.66 -8.06 -1.74
CA PRO A 127 7.98 -9.35 -1.93
C PRO A 127 6.44 -9.26 -1.90
N THR A 128 5.87 -8.28 -1.20
CA THR A 128 4.41 -8.13 -1.05
C THR A 128 3.74 -7.55 -2.29
N PHE A 129 4.38 -6.58 -2.95
CA PHE A 129 3.72 -5.70 -3.90
C PHE A 129 4.07 -6.03 -5.36
N GLY A 130 3.13 -5.79 -6.28
CA GLY A 130 3.34 -5.85 -7.72
C GLY A 130 3.93 -4.57 -8.28
N GLY A 131 3.81 -3.45 -7.55
CA GLY A 131 4.41 -2.17 -7.86
C GLY A 131 4.40 -1.24 -6.63
N ILE A 132 5.18 -0.18 -6.67
CA ILE A 132 5.26 0.82 -5.60
C ILE A 132 5.06 2.21 -6.22
N ASN A 133 4.28 3.04 -5.53
CA ASN A 133 4.02 4.44 -5.86
C ASN A 133 4.51 5.31 -4.68
N LEU A 134 5.57 6.09 -4.89
CA LEU A 134 6.09 7.00 -3.87
C LEU A 134 5.29 8.30 -3.86
N GLU A 135 4.90 8.80 -2.69
CA GLU A 135 4.11 10.03 -2.57
C GLU A 135 4.60 10.95 -1.47
N ASP A 136 4.43 12.25 -1.67
CA ASP A 136 4.60 13.28 -0.63
C ASP A 136 5.93 13.19 0.15
N ILE A 137 7.03 12.89 -0.56
CA ILE A 137 8.40 12.89 -0.04
C ILE A 137 9.09 14.18 -0.50
N LYS A 138 9.72 14.91 0.43
CA LYS A 138 10.38 16.18 0.12
C LYS A 138 11.59 16.01 -0.83
N ALA A 139 11.83 17.05 -1.62
CA ALA A 139 13.07 17.21 -2.36
C ALA A 139 14.17 17.83 -1.47
N PRO A 140 15.46 17.55 -1.74
CA PRO A 140 15.98 16.73 -2.84
C PRO A 140 15.99 15.21 -2.55
N GLU A 141 15.59 14.78 -1.34
CA GLU A 141 15.68 13.39 -0.92
C GLU A 141 14.84 12.44 -1.78
N SER A 142 13.67 12.88 -2.26
CA SER A 142 12.80 12.10 -3.15
C SER A 142 13.52 11.59 -4.41
N PHE A 143 14.37 12.41 -5.03
CA PHE A 143 15.14 12.01 -6.22
C PHE A 143 16.12 10.88 -5.91
N LEU A 144 16.88 11.01 -4.82
CA LEU A 144 17.81 9.96 -4.39
C LEU A 144 17.08 8.64 -4.11
N ILE A 145 15.94 8.73 -3.41
CA ILE A 145 15.09 7.58 -3.07
C ILE A 145 14.58 6.90 -4.34
N GLU A 146 13.97 7.67 -5.25
CA GLU A 146 13.40 7.18 -6.49
C GLU A 146 14.45 6.53 -7.40
N GLU A 147 15.58 7.20 -7.63
CA GLU A 147 16.66 6.68 -8.47
C GLU A 147 17.25 5.38 -7.90
N THR A 148 17.45 5.33 -6.57
CA THR A 148 18.01 4.14 -5.91
C THR A 148 17.04 2.97 -5.99
N LEU A 149 15.76 3.20 -5.69
CA LEU A 149 14.74 2.15 -5.73
C LEU A 149 14.50 1.64 -7.15
N LYS A 150 14.44 2.52 -8.17
CA LYS A 150 14.33 2.12 -9.58
C LYS A 150 15.48 1.23 -10.03
N ARG A 151 16.70 1.47 -9.51
CA ARG A 151 17.88 0.67 -9.85
C ARG A 151 17.91 -0.68 -9.15
N GLU A 152 17.41 -0.76 -7.92
CA GLU A 152 17.66 -1.90 -7.03
C GLU A 152 16.48 -2.85 -6.88
N MET A 153 15.25 -2.40 -7.17
CA MET A 153 14.04 -3.21 -7.07
C MET A 153 13.68 -3.90 -8.38
N LYS A 154 12.95 -5.03 -8.30
CA LYS A 154 12.52 -5.81 -9.48
C LYS A 154 11.08 -5.55 -9.90
N ILE A 155 10.35 -4.71 -9.17
CA ILE A 155 8.98 -4.30 -9.48
C ILE A 155 8.94 -2.84 -9.95
N PRO A 156 7.94 -2.45 -10.74
CA PRO A 156 7.77 -1.06 -11.17
C PRO A 156 7.69 -0.09 -9.99
N LEU A 157 8.40 1.03 -10.11
CA LEU A 157 8.33 2.18 -9.22
C LEU A 157 7.74 3.37 -9.99
N MET A 158 6.70 3.99 -9.43
CA MET A 158 6.09 5.24 -9.91
C MET A 158 6.31 6.36 -8.91
#